data_AF-A0A3P6SBD0-F1
#
_entry.id   AF-A0A3P6SBD0-F1
#
_cell.length_a   1.000
_cell.length_b   1.000
_cell.length_c   1.000
_cell.angle_alpha   90.00
_cell.angle_beta   90.00
_cell.angle_gamma   90.00
#
_symmetry.space_group_name_H-M   'P 1'
#
loop_
_entity.id
_entity.type
_entity.pdbx_description
1 polymer ?
#
loop_
_entity_poly.entity_id
_entity_poly.type
_entity_poly.pdbx_seq_one_letter_code
_entity_poly.pdbx_strand_id
1 'polypeptide(L)'
;MSKGSAFDIALAWNDFNVRASTKVHLNLDIKLTKHLRIYNLLTPLVEKAVSFLAKVAVPTKVEQFIQKELNPRLQRVKQLIKYNDFFNITDFDDKWAVQLNVQKEHLRVILKPKR
;
A
#
# COMPACT_ATOMS: atom_id res chain seq x y z
N MET A 1 -13.74 21.70 1.06
CA MET A 1 -13.13 20.35 0.92
C MET A 1 -13.16 19.98 -0.55
N SER A 2 -12.01 19.72 -1.19
CA SER A 2 -12.01 19.37 -2.62
C SER A 2 -12.67 17.99 -2.77
N LYS A 3 -13.63 17.86 -3.70
CA LYS A 3 -14.29 16.59 -4.04
C LYS A 3 -13.37 15.78 -4.96
N GLY A 4 -12.22 15.35 -4.44
CA GLY A 4 -11.23 14.56 -5.17
C GLY A 4 -11.45 13.05 -5.01
N SER A 5 -10.93 12.27 -5.97
CA SER A 5 -10.75 10.83 -5.77
C SER A 5 -9.60 10.59 -4.80
N ALA A 6 -9.79 9.69 -3.83
CA ALA A 6 -8.83 9.36 -2.80
C ALA A 6 -8.67 7.83 -2.66
N PHE A 7 -7.45 7.42 -2.31
CA PHE A 7 -7.12 6.04 -2.00
C PHE A 7 -6.52 6.01 -0.59
N ASP A 8 -7.21 5.36 0.34
CA ASP A 8 -6.70 5.18 1.70
C ASP A 8 -6.07 3.80 1.80
N ILE A 9 -4.77 3.75 2.07
CA ILE A 9 -4.04 2.50 2.22
C ILE A 9 -3.57 2.40 3.67
N ALA A 10 -4.14 1.46 4.42
CA ALA A 10 -3.71 1.12 5.76
C ALA A 10 -2.71 -0.05 5.70
N LEU A 11 -1.52 0.13 6.27
CA LEU A 11 -0.49 -0.91 6.33
C LEU A 11 -0.47 -1.54 7.72
N ALA A 12 -0.64 -2.85 7.80
CA ALA A 12 -0.41 -3.66 8.98
C ALA A 12 0.97 -4.31 8.89
N TRP A 13 1.81 -4.07 9.89
CA TRP A 13 3.14 -4.64 10.00
C TRP A 13 3.16 -5.84 10.94
N ASN A 14 3.82 -6.91 10.50
CA ASN A 14 4.16 -8.06 11.32
C ASN A 14 5.54 -8.59 10.91
N ASP A 15 6.59 -8.28 11.69
CA ASP A 15 7.94 -8.85 11.55
C ASP A 15 8.48 -8.97 10.10
N PHE A 16 8.75 -7.81 9.46
CA PHE A 16 9.22 -7.73 8.06
C PHE A 16 8.24 -8.28 7.03
N ASN A 17 6.98 -8.46 7.42
CA ASN A 17 5.86 -8.72 6.54
C ASN A 17 4.84 -7.58 6.67
N VAL A 18 4.53 -6.95 5.56
CA VAL A 18 3.49 -5.93 5.46
C VAL A 18 2.26 -6.55 4.80
N ARG A 19 1.09 -6.22 5.35
CA ARG A 19 -0.21 -6.43 4.71
C ARG A 19 -0.87 -5.06 4.52
N ALA A 20 -1.61 -4.88 3.43
CA ALA A 20 -2.40 -3.67 3.24
C ALA A 20 -3.89 -3.96 3.27
N SER A 21 -4.64 -2.99 3.76
CA SER A 21 -6.05 -2.82 3.48
C SER A 21 -6.22 -1.52 2.70
N THR A 22 -6.80 -1.61 1.50
CA THR A 22 -6.97 -0.47 0.61
C THR A 22 -8.45 -0.13 0.49
N LYS A 23 -8.82 1.11 0.82
CA LYS A 23 -10.14 1.68 0.57
C LYS A 23 -10.06 2.66 -0.59
N VAL A 24 -10.97 2.51 -1.54
CA VAL A 24 -11.02 3.27 -2.78
C VAL A 24 -12.24 4.18 -2.78
N HIS A 25 -12.00 5.48 -2.75
CA HIS A 25 -13.02 6.52 -2.81
C HIS A 25 -12.90 7.27 -4.13
N LEU A 26 -13.77 6.95 -5.09
CA LEU A 26 -13.75 7.58 -6.42
C LEU A 26 -14.90 8.54 -6.55
N ASN A 27 -14.59 9.75 -7.00
CA ASN A 27 -15.58 10.72 -7.46
C ASN A 27 -15.33 10.95 -8.94
N LEU A 28 -16.06 10.21 -9.78
CA LEU A 28 -15.92 10.25 -11.24
C LEU A 28 -16.91 11.25 -11.84
N ASP A 29 -16.44 12.07 -12.78
CA ASP A 29 -17.26 12.88 -13.68
C ASP A 29 -16.95 12.43 -15.11
N ILE A 30 -17.80 11.56 -15.66
CA ILE A 30 -17.57 11.00 -17.00
C ILE A 30 -18.32 11.83 -18.04
N LYS A 31 -17.56 12.55 -18.87
CA LYS A 31 -18.09 13.30 -20.01
C LYS A 31 -17.95 12.49 -21.29
N LEU A 32 -19.09 12.07 -21.85
CA LEU A 32 -19.13 11.42 -23.15
C LEU A 32 -18.81 12.44 -24.26
N THR A 33 -18.08 11.98 -25.28
CA THR A 33 -17.77 12.75 -26.49
C THR A 33 -19.06 13.17 -27.22
N LYS A 34 -19.01 14.24 -28.02
CA LYS A 34 -20.20 14.86 -28.65
C LYS A 34 -21.11 13.85 -29.38
N HIS A 35 -20.54 12.90 -30.10
CA HIS A 35 -21.28 11.88 -30.86
C HIS A 35 -21.93 10.80 -29.98
N LEU A 36 -21.54 10.71 -28.71
CA LEU A 36 -22.12 9.79 -27.72
C LEU A 36 -23.00 10.49 -26.68
N ARG A 37 -23.24 11.81 -26.80
CA ARG A 37 -24.08 12.57 -25.85
C ARG A 37 -25.52 12.07 -25.75
N ILE A 38 -26.05 11.44 -26.80
CA ILE A 38 -27.37 10.78 -26.78
C ILE A 38 -27.40 9.64 -25.74
N TYR A 39 -26.25 9.03 -25.44
CA TYR A 39 -26.08 8.00 -24.42
C TYR A 39 -25.71 8.55 -23.05
N ASN A 40 -25.89 9.86 -22.78
CA ASN A 40 -25.70 10.43 -21.43
C ASN A 40 -26.54 9.72 -20.36
N LEU A 41 -27.63 9.05 -20.75
CA LEU A 41 -28.41 8.17 -19.88
C LEU A 41 -27.60 6.96 -19.35
N LEU A 42 -26.57 6.53 -20.07
CA LEU A 42 -25.68 5.43 -19.68
C LEU A 42 -24.50 5.91 -18.81
N THR A 43 -24.28 7.23 -18.70
CA THR A 43 -23.20 7.79 -17.86
C THR A 43 -23.19 7.21 -16.44
N PRO A 44 -24.32 7.10 -15.72
CA PRO A 44 -24.34 6.50 -14.38
C PRO A 44 -23.92 5.02 -14.37
N LEU A 45 -24.23 4.26 -15.44
CA LEU A 45 -23.84 2.85 -15.56
C LEU A 45 -22.34 2.72 -15.78
N VAL A 46 -21.77 3.57 -16.64
CA VAL A 46 -20.32 3.60 -16.90
C VAL A 46 -19.56 4.02 -15.63
N GLU A 47 -20.01 5.07 -14.94
CA GLU A 47 -19.41 5.52 -13.68
C GLU A 47 -19.40 4.43 -12.61
N LYS A 48 -20.52 3.71 -12.48
CA LYS A 48 -20.63 2.57 -11.55
C LYS A 48 -19.70 1.42 -11.93
N ALA A 49 -19.62 1.08 -13.22
CA ALA A 49 -18.74 0.03 -13.71
C ALA A 49 -17.26 0.35 -13.49
N VAL A 50 -16.82 1.57 -13.86
CA VAL A 50 -15.45 2.03 -13.63
C VAL A 50 -15.13 2.06 -12.13
N SER A 51 -16.05 2.56 -11.31
CA SER A 51 -15.87 2.59 -9.85
C SER A 51 -15.71 1.19 -9.26
N PHE A 52 -16.51 0.22 -9.74
CA PHE A 52 -16.40 -1.17 -9.31
C PHE A 52 -15.07 -1.78 -9.73
N LEU A 53 -14.68 -1.63 -10.99
CA LEU A 53 -13.42 -2.16 -11.51
C LEU A 53 -12.22 -1.59 -10.75
N ALA A 54 -12.22 -0.29 -10.46
CA ALA A 54 -11.14 0.32 -9.70
C ALA A 54 -11.13 -0.12 -8.22
N LYS A 55 -12.30 -0.32 -7.59
CA LYS A 55 -12.41 -0.90 -6.25
C LYS A 55 -11.85 -2.32 -6.16
N VAL A 56 -11.79 -3.06 -7.27
CA VAL A 56 -11.18 -4.39 -7.33
C VAL A 56 -9.71 -4.31 -7.72
N ALA A 57 -9.40 -3.66 -8.84
CA ALA A 57 -8.08 -3.65 -9.43
C ALA A 57 -7.05 -2.92 -8.55
N VAL A 58 -7.42 -1.81 -7.90
CA VAL A 58 -6.49 -1.03 -7.08
C VAL A 58 -6.03 -1.82 -5.85
N PRO A 59 -6.92 -2.37 -4.99
CA PRO A 59 -6.48 -3.23 -3.89
C PRO A 59 -5.63 -4.41 -4.35
N THR A 60 -6.02 -5.10 -5.43
CA THR A 60 -5.24 -6.22 -5.97
C THR A 60 -3.84 -5.79 -6.40
N LYS A 61 -3.69 -4.66 -7.09
CA LYS A 61 -2.38 -4.16 -7.52
C LYS A 61 -1.50 -3.73 -6.34
N VAL A 62 -2.09 -3.08 -5.33
CA VAL A 62 -1.38 -2.73 -4.09
C VAL A 62 -0.89 -4.00 -3.38
N GLU A 63 -1.75 -5.00 -3.23
CA GLU A 63 -1.39 -6.27 -2.61
C GLU A 63 -0.28 -6.99 -3.39
N GLN A 64 -0.39 -7.04 -4.72
CA GLN A 64 0.65 -7.62 -5.59
C GLN A 64 1.99 -6.92 -5.41
N PHE A 65 2.01 -5.59 -5.38
CA PHE A 65 3.23 -4.83 -5.14
C PHE A 65 3.82 -5.15 -3.77
N ILE A 66 2.99 -5.21 -2.72
CA ILE A 66 3.46 -5.52 -1.37
C ILE A 66 4.08 -6.91 -1.31
N GLN A 67 3.41 -7.91 -1.87
CA GLN A 67 3.90 -9.29 -1.82
C GLN A 67 5.12 -9.53 -2.71
N LYS A 68 5.17 -8.92 -3.89
CA LYS A 68 6.23 -9.21 -4.88
C LYS A 68 7.45 -8.30 -4.76
N GLU A 69 7.27 -7.07 -4.28
CA GLU A 69 8.35 -6.07 -4.22
C GLU A 69 8.71 -5.70 -2.78
N LEU A 70 7.73 -5.25 -1.99
CA LEU A 70 8.01 -4.69 -0.66
C LEU A 70 8.47 -5.76 0.33
N ASN A 71 7.69 -6.84 0.50
CA ASN A 71 7.99 -7.90 1.46
C ASN A 71 9.33 -8.59 1.18
N PRO A 72 9.68 -8.95 -0.07
CA PRO A 72 11.00 -9.52 -0.35
C PRO A 72 12.15 -8.58 0.00
N ARG A 73 12.00 -7.27 -0.24
CA ARG A 73 13.01 -6.27 0.16
C ARG A 73 13.14 -6.19 1.68
N LEU A 74 12.02 -6.19 2.41
CA LEU A 74 12.02 -6.20 3.87
C LEU A 74 12.69 -7.46 4.43
N GLN A 75 12.45 -8.64 3.84
CA GLN A 75 13.12 -9.87 4.25
C GLN A 75 14.64 -9.81 3.99
N ARG A 76 15.08 -9.23 2.89
CA ARG A 76 16.52 -8.97 2.66
C ARG A 76 17.09 -8.03 3.71
N VAL A 77 16.37 -6.98 4.10
CA VAL A 77 16.79 -6.09 5.19
C VAL A 77 16.92 -6.87 6.50
N LYS A 78 15.96 -7.74 6.84
CA LYS A 78 16.05 -8.62 8.02
C LYS A 78 17.31 -9.49 7.99
N GLN A 79 17.61 -10.10 6.86
CA GLN A 79 18.83 -10.91 6.67
C GLN A 79 20.09 -10.08 6.83
N LEU A 80 20.15 -8.89 6.21
CA LEU A 80 21.29 -7.98 6.34
C LEU A 80 21.48 -7.49 7.78
N ILE A 81 20.43 -7.40 8.58
CA ILE A 81 20.59 -7.03 10.00
C ILE A 81 21.08 -8.23 10.81
N LYS A 82 20.53 -9.43 10.59
CA LYS A 82 20.87 -10.65 11.34
C LYS A 82 22.27 -11.19 11.07
N TYR A 83 22.72 -11.10 9.82
CA TYR A 83 23.92 -11.81 9.36
C TYR A 83 25.07 -10.89 8.98
N ASN A 84 24.95 -9.59 9.27
CA ASN A 84 26.02 -8.64 8.99
C ASN A 84 26.73 -8.26 10.29
N ASP A 85 28.01 -8.62 10.35
CA ASP A 85 28.91 -8.31 11.47
C ASP A 85 29.07 -6.80 11.69
N PHE A 86 28.77 -5.97 10.67
CA PHE A 86 28.85 -4.51 10.77
C PHE A 86 28.03 -3.93 11.93
N PHE A 87 26.88 -4.50 12.25
CA PHE A 87 26.03 -4.01 13.34
C PHE A 87 26.32 -4.70 14.68
N ASN A 88 27.09 -5.80 14.69
CA ASN A 88 27.36 -6.64 15.86
C ASN A 88 26.11 -6.95 16.70
N ILE A 89 24.99 -7.24 16.01
CA ILE A 89 23.71 -7.53 16.67
C ILE A 89 23.61 -9.03 16.94
N THR A 90 23.81 -9.41 18.20
CA THR A 90 23.57 -10.77 18.68
C THR A 90 22.14 -10.95 19.21
N ASP A 91 21.63 -12.17 19.12
CA ASP A 91 20.29 -12.58 19.59
C ASP A 91 19.18 -11.63 19.08
N PHE A 92 19.22 -11.30 17.78
CA PHE A 92 18.37 -10.29 17.16
C PHE A 92 16.88 -10.44 17.53
N ASP A 93 16.32 -11.64 17.34
CA ASP A 93 14.89 -11.88 17.58
C ASP A 93 14.52 -11.74 19.06
N ASP A 94 15.46 -11.98 19.98
CA ASP A 94 15.23 -11.98 21.43
C ASP A 94 15.47 -10.61 22.06
N LYS A 95 16.50 -9.90 21.61
CA LYS A 95 16.98 -8.64 22.21
C LYS A 95 16.51 -7.39 21.48
N TRP A 96 15.98 -7.50 20.26
CA TRP A 96 15.62 -6.33 19.46
C TRP A 96 14.14 -6.33 19.07
N ALA A 97 13.53 -5.16 19.20
CA ALA A 97 12.20 -4.84 18.73
C ALA A 97 12.31 -4.04 17.41
N VAL A 98 11.47 -4.39 16.45
CA VAL A 98 11.45 -3.77 15.13
C VAL A 98 10.16 -2.99 14.94
N GLN A 99 10.30 -1.72 14.60
CA GLN A 99 9.19 -0.82 14.33
C GLN A 99 9.26 -0.30 12.91
N LEU A 100 8.12 -0.26 12.22
CA LEU A 100 7.99 0.37 10.92
C LEU A 100 7.32 1.72 11.10
N ASN A 101 7.93 2.76 10.53
CA ASN A 101 7.38 4.12 10.55
C ASN A 101 7.42 4.71 9.15
N VAL A 102 6.45 5.56 8.82
CA VAL A 102 6.42 6.35 7.59
C VAL A 102 6.68 7.80 7.96
N GLN A 103 7.78 8.37 7.49
CA GLN A 103 8.14 9.76 7.77
C GLN A 103 8.61 10.43 6.49
N LYS A 104 7.99 11.58 6.14
CA LYS A 104 8.27 12.32 4.90
C LYS A 104 8.25 11.39 3.67
N GLU A 105 7.19 10.59 3.53
CA GLU A 105 6.99 9.68 2.40
C GLU A 105 7.99 8.50 2.30
N HIS A 106 8.87 8.34 3.29
CA HIS A 106 9.80 7.21 3.36
C HIS A 106 9.39 6.21 4.42
N LEU A 107 9.44 4.93 4.04
CA LEU A 107 9.29 3.80 4.94
C LEU A 107 10.62 3.55 5.67
N ARG A 108 10.62 3.68 6.99
CA ARG A 108 11.79 3.52 7.86
C ARG A 108 11.60 2.29 8.74
N VAL A 109 12.62 1.43 8.77
CA VAL A 109 12.74 0.34 9.73
C VAL A 109 13.59 0.85 10.90
N ILE A 110 13.02 0.80 12.09
CA ILE A 110 13.66 1.26 13.32
C ILE A 110 13.92 0.03 14.21
N LEU A 111 15.17 -0.13 14.63
CA LEU A 111 15.60 -1.14 15.58
C LEU A 111 15.73 -0.52 16.97
N LYS A 112 15.15 -1.16 17.98
CA LYS A 112 15.27 -0.76 19.39
C LYS A 112 15.60 -1.97 20.24
N PRO A 113 16.49 -1.86 21.23
CA PRO A 113 16.65 -2.92 22.21
C PRO A 113 15.32 -3.15 22.95
N LYS A 114 14.95 -4.41 23.14
CA LYS A 114 13.92 -4.81 24.10
C LYS A 114 14.50 -4.58 25.50
N ARG A 115 13.79 -3.79 26.31
CA ARG A 115 14.11 -3.66 27.74
C ARG A 115 13.62 -4.88 28.49
#